data_AF-A0A969ZEF5-F1
#
_entry.id   AF-A0A969ZEF5-F1
#
_cell.length_a   1.000
_cell.length_b   1.000
_cell.length_c   1.000
_cell.angle_alpha   90.00
_cell.angle_beta   90.00
_cell.angle_gamma   90.00
#
_symmetry.space_group_name_H-M   'P 1'
#
loop_
_entity.id
_entity.type
_entity.pdbx_description
1 polymer ?
#
loop_
_entity_poly.entity_id
_entity_poly.type
_entity_poly.pdbx_seq_one_letter_code
_entity_poly.pdbx_strand_id
1 'polypeptide(L)' 'MERLTRSKAIRAKCLDCCCGSAKEVRLCSIKSCALWRFRMGREMVDTLTPKRTKVKKSHRHSFFKEGD' A
#
# COMPACT_ATOMS: atom_id res chain seq x y z
N MET A 1 -12.52 -22.63 -0.94
CA MET A 1 -11.96 -21.30 -1.27
C MET A 1 -10.57 -21.21 -0.66
N GLU A 2 -9.55 -21.03 -1.49
CA GLU A 2 -8.16 -20.97 -1.03
C GLU A 2 -7.81 -19.56 -0.54
N ARG A 3 -7.04 -19.46 0.53
CA ARG A 3 -6.65 -18.16 1.12
C ARG A 3 -5.67 -17.46 0.20
N LEU A 4 -6.05 -16.30 -0.35
CA LEU A 4 -5.15 -15.50 -1.17
C LEU A 4 -4.03 -14.88 -0.32
N THR A 5 -2.80 -14.90 -0.85
CA THR A 5 -1.71 -14.12 -0.26
C THR A 5 -1.99 -12.62 -0.46
N ARG A 6 -1.43 -11.78 0.41
CA ARG A 6 -1.63 -10.32 0.36
C ARG A 6 -1.32 -9.75 -1.03
N SER A 7 -0.22 -10.20 -1.66
CA SER A 7 0.16 -9.77 -3.01
C SER A 7 -0.85 -10.21 -4.08
N LYS A 8 -1.40 -11.43 -3.99
CA LYS A 8 -2.43 -11.92 -4.91
C LYS A 8 -3.73 -11.13 -4.77
N ALA A 9 -4.14 -10.83 -3.53
CA ALA A 9 -5.34 -10.04 -3.26
C ALA A 9 -5.23 -8.60 -3.83
N ILE A 10 -4.09 -7.94 -3.62
CA ILE A 10 -3.85 -6.60 -4.19
C ILE A 10 -3.88 -6.65 -5.72
N ARG A 11 -3.23 -7.65 -6.33
CA ARG A 11 -3.22 -7.79 -7.79
C ARG A 11 -4.62 -8.06 -8.36
N ALA A 12 -5.43 -8.87 -7.69
CA ALA A 12 -6.82 -9.08 -8.05
C ALA A 12 -7.61 -7.75 -8.01
N LYS A 13 -7.39 -6.91 -6.98
CA LYS A 13 -8.01 -5.59 -6.92
C LYS A 13 -7.54 -4.64 -8.02
N CYS A 14 -6.26 -4.69 -8.39
CA CYS A 14 -5.76 -3.90 -9.51
C CYS A 14 -6.37 -4.36 -10.84
N LEU A 15 -6.55 -5.67 -11.05
CA LEU A 15 -7.22 -6.20 -12.24
C LEU A 15 -8.68 -5.76 -12.29
N ASP A 16 -9.40 -5.85 -11.16
CA ASP A 16 -10.76 -5.33 -11.02
C ASP A 16 -10.86 -3.84 -11.40
N CYS A 17 -9.94 -3.00 -10.89
CA CYS A 17 -9.86 -1.58 -11.22
C CYS A 17 -9.54 -1.29 -12.71
N CYS A 18 -8.82 -2.19 -13.37
CA CYS A 18 -8.37 -2.05 -14.76
C CYS A 18 -9.19 -2.92 -15.74
N CYS A 19 -10.43 -3.27 -15.38
CA CYS A 19 -11.34 -4.07 -16.21
C CYS A 19 -10.74 -5.41 -16.69
N GLY A 20 -9.95 -6.06 -15.84
CA GLY A 20 -9.27 -7.33 -16.13
C GLY A 20 -7.99 -7.20 -16.98
N SER A 21 -7.63 -6.01 -17.44
CA SER A 21 -6.46 -5.83 -18.31
C SER A 21 -5.16 -5.75 -17.52
N ALA A 22 -4.37 -6.82 -17.60
CA ALA A 22 -3.02 -6.86 -17.03
C ALA A 22 -2.05 -5.86 -17.69
N LYS A 23 -2.36 -5.34 -18.88
CA LYS A 23 -1.58 -4.28 -19.56
C LYS A 23 -1.83 -2.94 -18.89
N GLU A 24 -3.10 -2.60 -18.65
CA GLU A 24 -3.53 -1.38 -17.97
C GLU A 24 -2.99 -1.33 -16.53
N VAL A 25 -2.96 -2.46 -15.81
CA VAL A 25 -2.34 -2.50 -14.46
C VAL A 25 -0.85 -2.10 -14.51
N ARG A 26 -0.12 -2.48 -15.56
CA ARG A 26 1.30 -2.09 -15.71
C ARG A 26 1.44 -0.62 -16.06
N LEU A 27 0.61 -0.14 -16.98
CA LEU A 27 0.61 1.22 -17.52
C LEU A 27 -0.18 2.22 -16.65
N CYS A 28 -0.75 1.79 -15.53
CA CYS A 28 -1.51 2.63 -14.62
C CYS A 28 -0.69 3.87 -14.21
N SER A 29 -1.20 5.05 -14.57
CA SER A 29 -0.58 6.36 -14.32
C SER A 29 -0.95 6.95 -12.95
N ILE A 30 -1.89 6.34 -12.22
CA ILE A 30 -2.40 6.81 -10.94
C ILE A 30 -1.39 6.51 -9.81
N LYS A 31 -0.27 7.22 -9.79
CA LYS A 31 0.79 7.06 -8.78
C LYS A 31 0.33 7.44 -7.36
N SER A 32 -0.71 8.25 -7.24
CA SER A 32 -1.34 8.62 -5.97
C SER A 32 -2.11 7.47 -5.32
N CYS A 33 -2.38 6.38 -6.04
CA CYS A 33 -3.07 5.22 -5.48
C CYS A 33 -2.18 4.51 -4.45
N ALA A 34 -2.70 4.30 -3.24
CA ALA A 34 -2.02 3.60 -2.15
C ALA A 34 -1.54 2.18 -2.54
N LEU A 35 -2.22 1.55 -3.49
CA LEU A 35 -1.88 0.22 -3.99
C LEU A 35 -0.91 0.24 -5.19
N TRP A 36 -0.66 1.40 -5.80
CA TRP A 36 0.13 1.51 -7.04
C TRP A 36 1.50 0.86 -6.91
N ARG A 37 2.15 1.02 -5.76
CA ARG A 37 3.48 0.45 -5.47
C ARG A 37 3.47 -1.07 -5.36
N PHE A 38 2.33 -1.68 -5.09
CA PHE A 38 2.17 -3.12 -4.88
C PHE A 38 1.51 -3.84 -6.07
N ARG A 39 1.09 -3.10 -7.11
CA ARG A 39 0.30 -3.62 -8.25
C ARG A 39 0.98 -4.76 -9.03
N MET A 40 2.31 -4.84 -8.97
CA MET A 40 3.11 -5.89 -9.61
C MET A 40 3.38 -7.10 -8.71
N GLY A 41 2.69 -7.22 -7.56
CA GLY A 41 2.86 -8.31 -6.60
C GLY A 41 4.12 -8.18 -5.72
N ARG A 42 4.94 -7.17 -5.99
CA ARG A 42 6.11 -6.77 -5.20
C ARG A 42 6.06 -5.26 -4.94
N GLU A 43 6.64 -4.83 -3.83
CA GLU A 43 6.75 -3.41 -3.52
C GLU A 43 7.78 -2.76 -4.45
N MET A 44 7.33 -1.82 -5.29
CA MET A 44 8.21 -0.99 -6.10
C MET A 44 8.74 0.16 -5.24
N VAL A 45 10.06 0.31 -5.20
CA VAL A 45 10.72 1.48 -4.60
C VAL A 45 10.52 2.63 -5.58
N ASP A 46 9.85 3.69 -5.14
CA ASP A 46 9.67 4.92 -5.92
C ASP A 46 10.27 6.09 -5.12
N THR A 47 10.86 7.04 -5.83
CA THR A 47 11.53 8.21 -5.26
C THR A 47 10.55 9.11 -4.51
N LEU A 48 9.25 9.04 -4.84
CA LEU A 48 8.17 9.80 -4.19
C LEU A 48 7.88 9.38 -2.75
N THR A 49 8.43 8.25 -2.30
CA THR A 49 8.09 7.68 -0.99
C THR A 49 9.36 7.32 -0.25
N PRO A 50 9.93 8.27 0.52
CA PRO A 50 11.11 8.00 1.31
C PRO A 50 10.83 6.83 2.26
N LYS A 51 11.76 5.86 2.33
CA LYS A 51 11.64 4.76 3.29
C LYS A 51 11.55 5.39 4.66
N ARG A 52 10.43 5.15 5.35
CA ARG A 52 10.17 5.66 6.69
C ARG A 52 11.35 5.29 7.57
N THR A 53 12.19 6.27 7.89
CA THR A 53 13.31 6.09 8.80
C THR A 53 12.71 5.62 10.13
N LYS A 54 13.30 4.58 10.73
CA LYS A 54 12.82 4.05 12.00
C LYS A 54 13.02 5.13 13.06
N VAL A 55 11.98 5.92 13.34
CA VAL A 55 11.95 6.82 14.48
C VAL A 55 12.09 5.94 15.72
N LYS A 56 13.19 6.10 16.48
CA LYS A 56 13.36 5.45 17.76
C LYS A 56 12.19 5.90 18.64
N LYS A 57 11.28 4.99 18.97
CA LYS A 57 10.17 5.25 19.88
C LYS A 57 10.77 5.61 21.23
N SER A 58 10.81 6.88 21.59
CA SER A 58 10.88 7.27 22.99
C SER A 58 9.52 6.95 23.59
N HIS A 59 9.53 6.10 24.60
CA HIS A 59 8.33 5.76 25.35
C HIS A 59 7.80 7.05 25.99
N ARG A 60 6.72 7.61 25.46
CA ARG A 60 5.99 8.69 26.13
C ARG A 60 4.57 8.19 26.39
N HIS A 61 4.43 7.37 27.43
CA HIS A 61 3.16 7.27 28.13
C HIS A 61 2.97 8.60 28.86
N SER A 62 2.11 9.46 28.33
CA SER A 62 1.42 10.50 29.09
C SER A 62 0.73 11.41 28.09
N PHE A 63 -0.60 11.44 28.15
CA PHE A 63 -1.44 12.66 28.21
C PHE A 63 -2.83 12.41 27.60
N PHE A 64 -3.58 11.46 28.17
CA PHE A 64 -5.04 11.55 28.15
C PHE A 64 -5.42 12.01 29.56
N LYS A 65 -5.54 13.33 29.73
CA LYS A 65 -6.17 13.92 30.92
C LYS A 65 -7.53 14.47 30.47
N GLU A 66 -8.55 13.86 31.06
CA GLU A 66 -9.82 14.43 31.53
C GLU A 66 -10.50 15.49 30.64
N GLY A 67 -11.70 15.14 30.16
CA GLY A 67 -12.71 16.07 29.67
C GLY A 67 -14.06 15.63 30.20
N ASP A 68 -14.67 16.54 30.98
CA ASP A 68 -16.02 16.65 31.54
C ASP A 68 -17.10 15.64 31.09
#